data_AF-A0A3M6A6D5-F1
#
_entry.id   AF-A0A3M6A6D5-F1
#
_cell.length_a   1.000
_cell.length_b   1.000
_cell.length_c   1.000
_cell.angle_alpha   90.00
_cell.angle_beta   90.00
_cell.angle_gamma   90.00
#
_symmetry.space_group_name_H-M   'P 1'
#
loop_
_entity.id
_entity.type
_entity.pdbx_description
1 polymer ?
#
loop_
_entity_poly.entity_id
_entity_poly.type
_entity_poly.pdbx_seq_one_letter_code
_entity_poly.pdbx_strand_id
1 'polypeptide(L)'
;MGYAGFRVLYPINKDDKQDEIMTMLGASYFRVIGKGQVYGLSARGMAIDTASPSGEEFPRFKEFWIEKPGPDDNHLVIFALLDSPRATGAYQLTLRPGTNTLVDVKSRMFLRDKVNKLGVAPLTSMFLFGANQPSRVPNYRRELHDSSGLSIQAANGEWLWRPLNNPKHLSISSFSVENPRGFGLLQRGRDFSQYEDLDDRYDKRPSAWIEPKGDWGKGTVELVEIPTADETNDNIVAYWKPETLAEPGKEMAFDYRLHWTMQENSIHSPDLGWVKQTQRSIGDVRQSNLIRQP
;
A
#
# COMPACT_ATOMS: atom_id res chain seq x y z
N MET A 1 -15.14 -17.51 -23.51
CA MET A 1 -14.28 -16.53 -22.81
C MET A 1 -14.90 -16.24 -21.45
N GLY A 2 -14.11 -16.09 -20.38
CA GLY A 2 -14.58 -15.72 -19.03
C GLY A 2 -14.27 -14.27 -18.68
N TYR A 3 -14.61 -13.85 -17.46
CA TYR A 3 -14.28 -12.51 -16.94
C TYR A 3 -12.80 -12.41 -16.53
N ALA A 4 -12.16 -11.28 -16.83
CA ALA A 4 -10.77 -11.01 -16.41
C ALA A 4 -10.67 -10.56 -14.93
N GLY A 5 -11.76 -10.00 -14.40
CA GLY A 5 -11.86 -9.40 -13.09
C GLY A 5 -13.25 -8.76 -12.91
N PHE A 6 -13.44 -8.01 -11.84
CA PHE A 6 -14.67 -7.25 -11.60
C PHE A 6 -14.40 -5.95 -10.84
N ARG A 7 -15.41 -5.08 -10.81
CA ARG A 7 -15.41 -3.84 -10.05
C ARG A 7 -16.67 -3.72 -9.20
N VAL A 8 -16.57 -2.99 -8.10
CA VAL A 8 -17.69 -2.67 -7.21
C VAL A 8 -18.07 -1.20 -7.40
N LEU A 9 -19.35 -0.95 -7.59
CA LEU A 9 -19.89 0.40 -7.67
C LEU A 9 -20.68 0.74 -6.40
N TYR A 10 -20.58 1.99 -5.94
CA TYR A 10 -21.31 2.50 -4.79
C TYR A 10 -21.50 4.02 -4.92
N PRO A 11 -22.63 4.59 -4.43
CA PRO A 11 -22.85 6.05 -4.45
C PRO A 11 -22.05 6.78 -3.37
N ILE A 12 -20.72 6.73 -3.46
CA ILE A 12 -19.82 7.25 -2.42
C ILE A 12 -19.70 8.77 -2.42
N ASN A 13 -19.79 9.39 -3.61
CA ASN A 13 -19.63 10.84 -3.76
C ASN A 13 -20.97 11.57 -3.83
N LYS A 14 -21.96 10.98 -4.50
CA LYS A 14 -23.31 11.54 -4.70
C LYS A 14 -24.34 10.40 -4.73
N ASP A 15 -25.50 10.62 -4.14
CA ASP A 15 -26.55 9.61 -4.00
C ASP A 15 -27.08 9.09 -5.35
N ASP A 16 -27.03 9.92 -6.39
CA ASP A 16 -27.53 9.63 -7.74
C ASP A 16 -26.46 9.08 -8.71
N LYS A 17 -25.22 8.83 -8.23
CA LYS A 17 -24.11 8.41 -9.08
C LYS A 17 -23.41 7.18 -8.52
N GLN A 18 -23.40 6.09 -9.29
CA GLN A 18 -22.63 4.88 -8.97
C GLN A 18 -21.16 5.06 -9.36
N ASP A 19 -20.31 5.36 -8.39
CA ASP A 19 -18.87 5.48 -8.58
C ASP A 19 -18.17 4.14 -8.37
N GLU A 20 -17.08 3.89 -9.09
CA GLU A 20 -16.24 2.73 -8.85
C GLU A 20 -15.46 2.91 -7.55
N ILE A 21 -15.59 1.97 -6.61
CA ILE A 21 -14.95 2.05 -5.29
C ILE A 21 -13.92 0.96 -5.03
N MET A 22 -13.96 -0.12 -5.81
CA MET A 22 -13.02 -1.22 -5.73
C MET A 22 -12.90 -1.92 -7.09
N THR A 23 -11.69 -2.31 -7.44
CA THR A 23 -11.40 -3.12 -8.64
C THR A 23 -10.55 -4.32 -8.25
N MET A 24 -10.93 -5.50 -8.75
CA MET A 24 -10.25 -6.79 -8.54
C MET A 24 -9.81 -7.30 -9.91
N LEU A 25 -8.55 -7.07 -10.26
CA LEU A 25 -8.03 -7.36 -11.60
C LEU A 25 -6.51 -7.57 -11.58
N GLY A 26 -6.06 -8.61 -12.29
CA GLY A 26 -4.64 -8.91 -12.48
C GLY A 26 -4.02 -9.60 -11.27
N ALA A 27 -3.48 -10.80 -11.47
CA ALA A 27 -2.94 -11.63 -10.39
C ALA A 27 -3.85 -11.62 -9.14
N SER A 28 -3.33 -11.24 -7.97
CA SER A 28 -4.11 -11.08 -6.73
C SER A 28 -4.26 -9.62 -6.31
N TYR A 29 -4.15 -8.69 -7.26
CA TYR A 29 -4.21 -7.25 -6.99
C TYR A 29 -5.64 -6.76 -6.84
N PHE A 30 -5.77 -5.73 -6.01
CA PHE A 30 -6.98 -4.95 -5.92
C PHE A 30 -6.68 -3.50 -5.52
N ARG A 31 -7.51 -2.58 -6.01
CA ARG A 31 -7.46 -1.16 -5.63
C ARG A 31 -8.79 -0.77 -5.02
N VAL A 32 -8.75 0.18 -4.09
CA VAL A 32 -9.92 0.67 -3.38
C VAL A 32 -9.81 2.17 -3.21
N ILE A 33 -10.95 2.87 -3.23
CA ILE A 33 -11.03 4.29 -2.94
C ILE A 33 -12.13 4.62 -1.93
N GLY A 34 -11.92 5.70 -1.20
CA GLY A 34 -12.90 6.41 -0.37
C GLY A 34 -13.49 7.63 -1.08
N LYS A 35 -14.35 8.35 -0.35
CA LYS A 35 -15.03 9.54 -0.88
C LYS A 35 -14.03 10.60 -1.35
N GLY A 36 -14.22 11.09 -2.57
CA GLY A 36 -13.42 12.15 -3.20
C GLY A 36 -12.03 11.72 -3.66
N GLN A 37 -11.68 10.44 -3.52
CA GLN A 37 -10.38 9.90 -3.92
C GLN A 37 -10.37 9.47 -5.40
N VAL A 38 -9.16 9.30 -5.94
CA VAL A 38 -8.91 8.64 -7.23
C VAL A 38 -7.99 7.45 -7.01
N TYR A 39 -7.98 6.48 -7.92
CA TYR A 39 -7.10 5.33 -7.79
C TYR A 39 -5.62 5.71 -7.81
N GLY A 40 -4.85 5.05 -6.95
CA GLY A 40 -3.38 5.10 -6.93
C GLY A 40 -2.84 3.72 -6.61
N LEU A 41 -2.22 3.60 -5.43
CA LEU A 41 -1.62 2.36 -4.94
C LEU A 41 -2.64 1.18 -4.90
N SER A 42 -2.10 -0.03 -4.95
CA SER A 42 -2.83 -1.30 -4.92
C SER A 42 -2.45 -2.12 -3.67
N ALA A 43 -3.35 -2.98 -3.25
CA ALA A 43 -3.05 -4.09 -2.35
C ALA A 43 -3.01 -5.40 -3.14
N ARG A 44 -2.41 -6.45 -2.58
CA ARG A 44 -2.49 -7.81 -3.12
C ARG A 44 -2.88 -8.82 -2.04
N GLY A 45 -3.37 -9.98 -2.45
CA GLY A 45 -3.65 -11.08 -1.52
C GLY A 45 -2.37 -11.61 -0.86
N MET A 46 -1.33 -11.84 -1.65
CA MET A 46 -0.06 -12.43 -1.21
C MET A 46 1.08 -12.03 -2.16
N ALA A 47 2.29 -11.93 -1.63
CA ALA A 47 3.52 -11.77 -2.41
C ALA A 47 4.49 -12.92 -2.10
N ILE A 48 5.20 -13.44 -3.12
CA ILE A 48 6.13 -14.56 -2.95
C ILE A 48 7.44 -14.24 -3.65
N ASP A 49 8.55 -14.31 -2.92
CA ASP A 49 9.91 -14.09 -3.45
C ASP A 49 10.08 -12.72 -4.15
N THR A 50 9.31 -11.70 -3.76
CA THR A 50 9.45 -10.33 -4.28
C THR A 50 10.88 -9.83 -4.13
N ALA A 51 11.42 -9.27 -5.23
CA ALA A 51 12.79 -8.80 -5.32
C ALA A 51 13.87 -9.86 -4.99
N SER A 52 13.54 -11.15 -5.10
CA SER A 52 14.50 -12.25 -5.01
C SER A 52 15.25 -12.43 -6.33
N PRO A 53 16.55 -12.80 -6.32
CA PRO A 53 17.29 -13.19 -7.52
C PRO A 53 16.66 -14.36 -8.29
N SER A 54 15.88 -15.22 -7.60
CA SER A 54 15.16 -16.34 -8.21
C SER A 54 13.94 -15.92 -9.05
N GLY A 55 13.55 -14.64 -8.99
CA GLY A 55 12.32 -14.13 -9.57
C GLY A 55 11.13 -14.17 -8.59
N GLU A 56 10.23 -13.19 -8.76
CA GLU A 56 8.97 -13.10 -8.01
C GLU A 56 7.95 -14.08 -8.58
N GLU A 57 7.23 -14.76 -7.68
CA GLU A 57 6.03 -15.51 -8.01
C GLU A 57 4.80 -14.64 -7.74
N PHE A 58 3.87 -14.58 -8.69
CA PHE A 58 2.67 -13.76 -8.62
C PHE A 58 1.42 -14.62 -8.40
N PRO A 59 1.01 -14.86 -7.14
CA PRO A 59 -0.26 -15.50 -6.84
C PRO A 59 -1.45 -14.77 -7.48
N ARG A 60 -2.46 -15.52 -7.92
CA ARG A 60 -3.66 -14.95 -8.52
C ARG A 60 -4.95 -15.34 -7.83
N PHE A 61 -5.90 -14.41 -7.74
CA PHE A 61 -7.27 -14.78 -7.40
C PHE A 61 -7.91 -15.45 -8.62
N LYS A 62 -8.35 -16.70 -8.46
CA LYS A 62 -8.92 -17.49 -9.55
C LYS A 62 -10.43 -17.60 -9.50
N GLU A 63 -11.03 -17.49 -8.31
CA GLU A 63 -12.46 -17.61 -8.09
C GLU A 63 -12.91 -16.61 -7.01
N PHE A 64 -14.14 -16.12 -7.17
CA PHE A 64 -14.77 -15.17 -6.27
C PHE A 64 -16.20 -15.60 -5.95
N TRP A 65 -16.61 -15.41 -4.69
CA TRP A 65 -18.00 -15.50 -4.26
C TRP A 65 -18.38 -14.18 -3.62
N ILE A 66 -19.30 -13.45 -4.25
CA ILE A 66 -19.76 -12.14 -3.78
C ILE A 66 -21.11 -12.35 -3.12
N GLU A 67 -21.19 -12.10 -1.82
CA GLU A 67 -22.45 -12.18 -1.09
C GLU A 67 -23.36 -11.03 -1.53
N LYS A 68 -24.60 -11.35 -1.89
CA LYS A 68 -25.58 -10.32 -2.25
C LYS A 68 -25.90 -9.51 -0.98
N PRO A 69 -25.60 -8.21 -0.94
CA PRO A 69 -25.91 -7.40 0.23
C PRO A 69 -27.43 -7.29 0.41
N GLY A 70 -27.87 -7.21 1.66
CA GLY A 70 -29.24 -6.83 2.02
C GLY A 70 -29.54 -5.36 1.63
N PRO A 71 -30.82 -4.97 1.62
CA PRO A 71 -31.23 -3.62 1.20
C PRO A 71 -30.66 -2.50 2.09
N ASP A 72 -30.40 -2.79 3.36
CA ASP A 72 -29.90 -1.82 4.35
C ASP A 72 -28.40 -1.99 4.66
N ASP A 73 -27.73 -2.93 3.98
CA ASP A 73 -26.31 -3.18 4.22
C ASP A 73 -25.45 -2.06 3.62
N ASN A 74 -24.55 -1.52 4.46
CA ASN A 74 -23.53 -0.55 4.06
C ASN A 74 -22.16 -1.19 3.82
N HIS A 75 -22.13 -2.49 3.55
CA HIS A 75 -20.91 -3.24 3.31
C HIS A 75 -21.13 -4.33 2.26
N LEU A 76 -20.04 -4.83 1.68
CA LEU A 76 -20.05 -5.94 0.73
C LEU A 76 -19.05 -7.01 1.19
N VAL A 77 -19.50 -8.26 1.28
CA VAL A 77 -18.65 -9.41 1.59
C VAL A 77 -18.24 -10.10 0.29
N ILE A 78 -16.94 -10.26 0.10
CA ILE A 78 -16.32 -10.91 -1.05
C ILE A 78 -15.41 -12.02 -0.53
N PHE A 79 -15.67 -13.25 -0.94
CA PHE A 79 -14.72 -14.35 -0.76
C PHE A 79 -13.88 -14.51 -2.01
N ALA A 80 -12.59 -14.82 -1.84
CA ALA A 80 -11.67 -15.03 -2.95
C ALA A 80 -10.77 -16.25 -2.69
N LEU A 81 -10.62 -17.09 -3.71
CA LEU A 81 -9.66 -18.19 -3.73
C LEU A 81 -8.41 -17.77 -4.50
N LEU A 82 -7.28 -17.75 -3.81
CA LEU A 82 -5.96 -17.45 -4.34
C LEU A 82 -5.21 -18.73 -4.66
N ASP A 83 -4.54 -18.75 -5.81
CA ASP A 83 -3.79 -19.89 -6.30
C ASP A 83 -2.45 -19.46 -6.89
N SER A 84 -1.40 -20.20 -6.60
CA SER A 84 -0.02 -19.94 -7.02
C SER A 84 0.79 -21.23 -7.07
N PRO A 85 1.82 -21.40 -7.92
CA PRO A 85 2.61 -22.64 -7.96
C PRO A 85 2.97 -23.22 -6.58
N ARG A 86 3.45 -22.39 -5.64
CA ARG A 86 3.92 -22.85 -4.32
C ARG A 86 3.01 -22.47 -3.15
N ALA A 87 1.85 -21.86 -3.38
CA ALA A 87 0.92 -21.48 -2.31
C ALA A 87 -0.54 -21.38 -2.75
N THR A 88 -1.46 -21.50 -1.80
CA THR A 88 -2.89 -21.25 -1.97
C THR A 88 -3.41 -20.42 -0.80
N GLY A 89 -4.55 -19.76 -0.97
CA GLY A 89 -5.19 -19.09 0.15
C GLY A 89 -6.67 -18.84 -0.04
N ALA A 90 -7.40 -18.77 1.08
CA ALA A 90 -8.80 -18.39 1.13
C ALA A 90 -8.92 -17.03 1.83
N TYR A 91 -9.66 -16.12 1.22
CA TYR A 91 -9.82 -14.75 1.70
C TYR A 91 -11.29 -14.42 1.87
N GLN A 92 -11.62 -13.72 2.95
CA GLN A 92 -12.87 -13.00 3.11
C GLN A 92 -12.53 -11.51 3.25
N LEU A 93 -13.00 -10.72 2.31
CA LEU A 93 -12.86 -9.27 2.27
C LEU A 93 -14.23 -8.66 2.59
N THR A 94 -14.30 -7.79 3.61
CA THR A 94 -15.50 -7.02 3.91
C THR A 94 -15.25 -5.54 3.65
N LEU A 95 -15.74 -5.09 2.50
CA LEU A 95 -15.62 -3.72 2.00
C LEU A 95 -16.67 -2.83 2.66
N ARG A 96 -16.24 -1.74 3.28
CA ARG A 96 -17.09 -0.71 3.92
C ARG A 96 -16.76 0.65 3.32
N PRO A 97 -17.54 1.10 2.32
CA PRO A 97 -17.34 2.39 1.68
C PRO A 97 -17.57 3.54 2.65
N GLY A 98 -16.77 4.61 2.54
CA GLY A 98 -16.92 5.79 3.38
C GLY A 98 -15.97 6.92 3.00
N THR A 99 -15.86 7.94 3.84
CA THR A 99 -14.80 8.96 3.68
C THR A 99 -13.43 8.30 3.67
N ASN A 100 -13.22 7.38 4.63
CA ASN A 100 -12.17 6.39 4.58
C ASN A 100 -12.85 5.05 4.27
N THR A 101 -12.48 4.42 3.16
CA THR A 101 -13.00 3.08 2.87
C THR A 101 -12.18 2.06 3.64
N LEU A 102 -12.87 1.16 4.34
CA LEU A 102 -12.24 0.09 5.11
C LEU A 102 -12.44 -1.25 4.41
N VAL A 103 -11.41 -2.08 4.42
CA VAL A 103 -11.52 -3.49 4.02
C VAL A 103 -11.00 -4.35 5.15
N ASP A 104 -11.88 -5.04 5.85
CA ASP A 104 -11.46 -6.11 6.76
C ASP A 104 -11.12 -7.34 5.94
N VAL A 105 -9.93 -7.89 6.14
CA VAL A 105 -9.44 -9.07 5.45
C VAL A 105 -9.21 -10.17 6.48
N LYS A 106 -9.86 -11.32 6.28
CA LYS A 106 -9.47 -12.58 6.91
C LYS A 106 -8.80 -13.44 5.87
N SER A 107 -7.58 -13.91 6.14
CA SER A 107 -6.86 -14.76 5.21
C SER A 107 -6.39 -16.06 5.86
N ARG A 108 -6.52 -17.16 5.12
CA ARG A 108 -5.99 -18.47 5.47
C ARG A 108 -5.09 -18.92 4.35
N MET A 109 -3.80 -18.98 4.61
CA MET A 109 -2.75 -19.22 3.63
C MET A 109 -2.12 -20.60 3.87
N PHE A 110 -1.79 -21.30 2.80
CA PHE A 110 -1.16 -22.62 2.86
C PHE A 110 -0.04 -22.69 1.82
N LEU A 111 1.15 -23.06 2.27
CA LEU A 111 2.26 -23.35 1.36
C LEU A 111 2.09 -24.75 0.76
N ARG A 112 2.37 -24.91 -0.52
CA ARG A 112 2.48 -26.21 -1.21
C ARG A 112 3.91 -26.72 -1.23
N ASP A 113 4.85 -25.79 -1.23
CA ASP A 113 6.29 -26.03 -1.15
C ASP A 113 6.94 -24.85 -0.40
N LYS A 114 8.21 -25.00 -0.06
CA LYS A 114 9.00 -23.96 0.59
C LYS A 114 9.15 -22.75 -0.35
N VAL A 115 9.08 -21.57 0.25
CA VAL A 115 9.33 -20.27 -0.40
C VAL A 115 10.42 -19.55 0.38
N ASN A 116 11.19 -18.68 -0.28
CA ASN A 116 12.26 -17.94 0.39
C ASN A 116 11.69 -16.74 1.15
N LYS A 117 10.69 -16.07 0.56
CA LYS A 117 9.97 -14.96 1.18
C LYS A 117 8.47 -15.09 0.95
N LEU A 118 7.71 -14.89 2.02
CA LEU A 118 6.26 -14.71 1.98
C LEU A 118 5.94 -13.29 2.44
N GLY A 119 5.30 -12.50 1.57
CA GLY A 119 4.76 -11.19 1.89
C GLY A 119 3.27 -11.27 2.20
N VAL A 120 2.94 -10.92 3.45
CA VAL A 120 1.58 -10.83 3.99
C VAL A 120 1.11 -9.37 3.93
N ALA A 121 -0.16 -9.19 3.56
CA ALA A 121 -0.78 -7.88 3.34
C ALA A 121 0.09 -6.94 2.48
N PRO A 122 0.49 -7.36 1.27
CA PRO A 122 1.33 -6.54 0.41
C PRO A 122 0.58 -5.31 -0.13
N LEU A 123 1.27 -4.18 -0.11
CA LEU A 123 0.93 -2.94 -0.80
C LEU A 123 1.91 -2.71 -1.95
N THR A 124 1.43 -2.11 -3.02
CA THR A 124 2.21 -1.76 -4.21
C THR A 124 1.84 -0.36 -4.66
N SER A 125 2.83 0.48 -4.89
CA SER A 125 2.65 1.89 -5.22
C SER A 125 3.71 2.33 -6.23
N MET A 126 3.62 3.58 -6.66
CA MET A 126 4.63 4.22 -7.49
C MET A 126 5.21 5.47 -6.81
N PHE A 127 6.52 5.67 -6.96
CA PHE A 127 7.24 6.91 -6.66
C PHE A 127 8.26 7.20 -7.75
N LEU A 128 8.10 8.31 -8.48
CA LEU A 128 9.01 8.71 -9.54
C LEU A 128 10.01 9.78 -9.05
N PHE A 129 9.49 10.89 -8.50
CA PHE A 129 10.28 11.96 -7.89
C PHE A 129 9.44 12.76 -6.89
N GLY A 130 10.10 13.41 -5.94
CA GLY A 130 9.48 14.25 -4.91
C GLY A 130 10.47 15.26 -4.33
N ALA A 131 10.08 16.05 -3.34
CA ALA A 131 10.97 17.09 -2.80
C ALA A 131 12.28 16.54 -2.18
N ASN A 132 12.28 15.28 -1.73
CA ASN A 132 13.44 14.55 -1.22
C ASN A 132 14.36 14.02 -2.33
N GLN A 133 13.81 13.82 -3.54
CA GLN A 133 14.54 13.41 -4.72
C GLN A 133 13.95 14.10 -5.96
N PRO A 134 14.24 15.40 -6.20
CA PRO A 134 13.67 16.13 -7.32
C PRO A 134 13.97 15.49 -8.67
N SER A 135 13.09 15.73 -9.64
CA SER A 135 13.27 15.30 -11.02
C SER A 135 14.61 15.77 -11.59
N ARG A 136 15.28 14.89 -12.33
CA ARG A 136 16.53 15.23 -13.05
C ARG A 136 16.27 15.97 -14.36
N VAL A 137 15.05 15.88 -14.88
CA VAL A 137 14.62 16.57 -16.10
C VAL A 137 13.61 17.65 -15.72
N PRO A 138 13.61 18.81 -16.39
CA PRO A 138 12.59 19.83 -16.17
C PRO A 138 11.18 19.23 -16.31
N ASN A 139 10.37 19.41 -15.27
CA ASN A 139 8.98 19.00 -15.23
C ASN A 139 8.19 20.13 -14.57
N TYR A 140 6.99 20.43 -15.07
CA TYR A 140 6.15 21.46 -14.46
C TYR A 140 5.59 20.99 -13.10
N ARG A 141 5.47 19.67 -12.92
CA ARG A 141 5.09 19.03 -11.66
C ARG A 141 6.27 19.08 -10.69
N ARG A 142 6.01 19.42 -9.42
CA ARG A 142 7.06 19.42 -8.38
C ARG A 142 7.32 18.02 -7.84
N GLU A 143 6.25 17.22 -7.74
CA GLU A 143 6.26 15.86 -7.22
C GLU A 143 5.36 14.96 -8.11
N LEU A 144 5.71 13.68 -8.22
CA LEU A 144 4.96 12.69 -8.99
C LEU A 144 5.11 11.32 -8.33
N HIS A 145 4.09 10.93 -7.56
CA HIS A 145 4.04 9.67 -6.83
C HIS A 145 2.63 9.38 -6.28
N ASP A 146 2.36 8.10 -6.02
CA ASP A 146 1.13 7.59 -5.39
C ASP A 146 1.29 7.42 -3.88
N SER A 147 2.53 7.42 -3.40
CA SER A 147 2.89 7.41 -2.00
C SER A 147 4.22 8.12 -1.81
N SER A 148 4.40 8.73 -0.65
CA SER A 148 5.57 9.55 -0.30
C SER A 148 6.49 8.86 0.71
N GLY A 149 5.99 7.88 1.47
CA GLY A 149 6.76 7.17 2.48
C GLY A 149 6.06 5.93 3.03
N LEU A 150 6.88 5.05 3.61
CA LEU A 150 6.42 3.95 4.45
C LEU A 150 6.33 4.44 5.90
N SER A 151 5.18 4.22 6.52
CA SER A 151 4.98 4.40 7.96
C SER A 151 4.84 3.05 8.64
N ILE A 152 5.39 2.92 9.85
CA ILE A 152 5.30 1.71 10.68
C ILE A 152 5.01 2.14 12.12
N GLN A 153 4.10 1.45 12.78
CA GLN A 153 3.87 1.52 14.21
C GLN A 153 4.28 0.19 14.85
N ALA A 154 5.36 0.20 15.62
CA ALA A 154 5.84 -0.98 16.34
C ALA A 154 5.00 -1.26 17.61
N ALA A 155 5.09 -2.47 18.15
CA ALA A 155 4.36 -2.88 19.37
C ALA A 155 4.67 -2.01 20.60
N ASN A 156 5.90 -1.50 20.68
CA ASN A 156 6.38 -0.63 21.76
C ASN A 156 5.84 0.82 21.65
N GLY A 157 5.03 1.13 20.63
CA GLY A 157 4.48 2.47 20.39
C GLY A 157 5.38 3.38 19.54
N GLU A 158 6.57 2.93 19.17
CA GLU A 158 7.46 3.67 18.27
C GLU A 158 6.85 3.81 16.88
N TRP A 159 6.95 5.02 16.32
CA TRP A 159 6.56 5.33 14.95
C TRP A 159 7.80 5.57 14.09
N LEU A 160 7.88 4.83 13.00
CA LEU A 160 8.93 4.99 11.99
C LEU A 160 8.33 5.61 10.74
N TRP A 161 9.12 6.48 10.11
CA TRP A 161 8.81 7.08 8.81
C TRP A 161 10.01 6.96 7.88
N ARG A 162 9.82 6.27 6.76
CA ARG A 162 10.82 6.11 5.70
C ARG A 162 10.31 6.77 4.42
N PRO A 163 10.72 8.01 4.10
CA PRO A 163 10.41 8.64 2.81
C PRO A 163 10.87 7.74 1.66
N LEU A 164 10.07 7.60 0.60
CA LEU A 164 10.40 6.73 -0.54
C LEU A 164 11.44 7.37 -1.46
N ASN A 165 12.16 6.54 -2.20
CA ASN A 165 13.06 6.94 -3.26
C ASN A 165 12.77 6.15 -4.54
N ASN A 166 13.19 6.70 -5.68
CA ASN A 166 13.41 6.00 -6.92
C ASN A 166 14.92 5.76 -7.08
N PRO A 167 15.46 4.64 -6.56
CA PRO A 167 16.90 4.39 -6.52
C PRO A 167 17.47 4.04 -7.90
N LYS A 168 18.80 4.09 -8.05
CA LYS A 168 19.48 3.64 -9.28
C LYS A 168 19.60 2.12 -9.39
N HIS A 169 19.49 1.42 -8.26
CA HIS A 169 19.55 -0.03 -8.15
C HIS A 169 18.44 -0.51 -7.21
N LEU A 170 17.99 -1.74 -7.37
CA LEU A 170 17.04 -2.39 -6.46
C LEU A 170 17.47 -2.18 -5.01
N SER A 171 16.59 -1.61 -4.19
CA SER A 171 16.82 -1.40 -2.77
C SER A 171 15.79 -2.16 -1.95
N ILE A 172 16.25 -2.84 -0.91
CA ILE A 172 15.39 -3.53 0.05
C ILE A 172 15.76 -3.00 1.44
N SER A 173 14.79 -2.38 2.11
CA SER A 173 14.91 -1.96 3.51
C SER A 173 14.09 -2.90 4.39
N SER A 174 14.66 -3.33 5.51
CA SER A 174 14.07 -4.33 6.40
C SER A 174 13.96 -3.76 7.81
N PHE A 175 12.73 -3.66 8.32
CA PHE A 175 12.44 -3.15 9.66
C PHE A 175 11.95 -4.31 10.55
N SER A 176 12.86 -4.90 11.32
CA SER A 176 12.53 -6.00 12.24
C SER A 176 11.68 -5.48 13.38
N VAL A 177 10.47 -6.04 13.52
CA VAL A 177 9.53 -5.71 14.59
C VAL A 177 8.82 -6.99 15.03
N GLU A 178 8.32 -7.00 16.27
CA GLU A 178 7.46 -8.06 16.78
C GLU A 178 6.08 -7.48 17.02
N ASN A 179 5.03 -8.17 16.55
CA ASN A 179 3.63 -7.76 16.68
C ASN A 179 3.36 -6.30 16.23
N PRO A 180 3.65 -5.94 14.97
CA PRO A 180 3.41 -4.58 14.48
C PRO A 180 1.96 -4.14 14.73
N ARG A 181 1.76 -2.91 15.22
CA ARG A 181 0.41 -2.32 15.38
C ARG A 181 -0.14 -1.79 14.07
N GLY A 182 0.75 -1.48 13.12
CA GLY A 182 0.38 -1.27 11.74
C GLY A 182 1.55 -0.83 10.88
N PHE A 183 1.34 -0.83 9.58
CA PHE A 183 2.28 -0.29 8.59
C PHE A 183 1.52 0.10 7.32
N GLY A 184 2.08 0.99 6.52
CA GLY A 184 1.38 1.46 5.34
C GLY A 184 2.18 2.39 4.45
N LEU A 185 1.80 2.44 3.17
CA LEU A 185 2.30 3.42 2.22
C LEU A 185 1.39 4.65 2.27
N LEU A 186 1.97 5.78 2.66
CA LEU A 186 1.22 7.02 2.90
C LEU A 186 1.59 8.11 1.90
N GLN A 187 0.58 8.88 1.53
CA GLN A 187 0.67 10.09 0.73
C GLN A 187 0.52 11.32 1.64
N ARG A 188 1.64 11.76 2.24
CA ARG A 188 1.69 13.00 3.03
C ARG A 188 2.01 14.18 2.11
N GLY A 189 1.27 15.28 2.27
CA GLY A 189 1.36 16.43 1.35
C GLY A 189 0.38 16.24 0.19
N ARG A 190 -0.77 16.90 0.31
CA ARG A 190 -1.92 16.79 -0.62
C ARG A 190 -2.29 18.12 -1.25
N ASP A 191 -1.44 19.14 -1.08
CA ASP A 191 -1.68 20.43 -1.71
C ASP A 191 -1.55 20.24 -3.23
N PHE A 192 -2.57 20.60 -4.00
CA PHE A 192 -2.57 20.42 -5.45
C PHE A 192 -1.33 21.02 -6.11
N SER A 193 -0.80 22.12 -5.57
CA SER A 193 0.40 22.79 -6.07
C SER A 193 1.70 21.98 -5.96
N GLN A 194 1.71 20.85 -5.24
CA GLN A 194 2.84 19.92 -5.25
C GLN A 194 2.83 19.07 -6.53
N TYR A 195 1.67 18.81 -7.12
CA TYR A 195 1.51 17.89 -8.24
C TYR A 195 1.16 18.60 -9.54
N GLU A 196 0.32 19.65 -9.50
CA GLU A 196 -0.12 20.47 -10.64
C GLU A 196 -0.77 19.68 -11.80
N ASP A 197 -1.13 18.41 -11.58
CA ASP A 197 -1.65 17.52 -12.61
C ASP A 197 -3.18 17.43 -12.53
N LEU A 198 -3.88 17.93 -13.56
CA LEU A 198 -5.34 17.95 -13.63
C LEU A 198 -5.97 16.60 -13.99
N ASP A 199 -5.21 15.72 -14.65
CA ASP A 199 -5.69 14.45 -15.16
C ASP A 199 -5.51 13.34 -14.10
N ASP A 200 -4.29 13.18 -13.62
CA ASP A 200 -3.89 12.07 -12.76
C ASP A 200 -4.21 12.26 -11.28
N ARG A 201 -4.38 13.52 -10.85
CA ARG A 201 -4.82 13.90 -9.50
C ARG A 201 -4.13 13.15 -8.36
N TYR A 202 -2.80 13.09 -8.40
CA TYR A 202 -1.96 12.46 -7.36
C TYR A 202 -2.27 12.97 -5.94
N ASP A 203 -2.68 14.24 -5.82
CA ASP A 203 -3.14 14.88 -4.58
C ASP A 203 -4.33 14.16 -3.92
N LYS A 204 -5.14 13.44 -4.74
CA LYS A 204 -6.34 12.70 -4.33
C LYS A 204 -6.14 11.19 -4.22
N ARG A 205 -4.93 10.67 -4.47
CA ARG A 205 -4.65 9.23 -4.37
C ARG A 205 -4.58 8.80 -2.89
N PRO A 206 -5.18 7.67 -2.50
CA PRO A 206 -5.25 7.27 -1.10
C PRO A 206 -3.88 6.95 -0.52
N SER A 207 -3.74 7.19 0.78
CA SER A 207 -2.86 6.39 1.63
C SER A 207 -3.52 5.04 1.93
N ALA A 208 -2.71 4.00 2.10
CA ALA A 208 -3.18 2.70 2.59
C ALA A 208 -2.44 2.29 3.86
N TRP A 209 -3.21 1.98 4.90
CA TRP A 209 -2.70 1.54 6.20
C TRP A 209 -3.24 0.17 6.58
N ILE A 210 -2.33 -0.74 6.93
CA ILE A 210 -2.63 -2.08 7.41
C ILE A 210 -2.60 -2.05 8.93
N GLU A 211 -3.71 -2.44 9.53
CA GLU A 211 -3.87 -2.63 10.97
C GLU A 211 -4.06 -4.14 11.24
N PRO A 212 -2.99 -4.86 11.65
CA PRO A 212 -3.07 -6.27 12.05
C PRO A 212 -4.14 -6.53 13.12
N LYS A 213 -4.85 -7.65 13.00
CA LYS A 213 -5.75 -8.17 14.03
C LYS A 213 -5.08 -9.35 14.73
N GLY A 214 -4.80 -9.17 16.03
CA GLY A 214 -4.03 -10.13 16.82
C GLY A 214 -2.53 -9.94 16.67
N ASP A 215 -1.78 -10.89 17.22
CA ASP A 215 -0.32 -10.86 17.27
C ASP A 215 0.26 -11.63 16.08
N TRP A 216 1.00 -10.93 15.22
CA TRP A 216 1.63 -11.52 14.02
C TRP A 216 3.00 -12.15 14.28
N GLY A 217 3.46 -12.13 15.53
CA GLY A 217 4.73 -12.65 15.97
C GLY A 217 5.91 -11.82 15.48
N LYS A 218 7.07 -12.47 15.42
CA LYS A 218 8.33 -11.88 14.95
C LYS A 218 8.40 -11.88 13.42
N GLY A 219 8.97 -10.83 12.88
CA GLY A 219 9.16 -10.68 11.45
C GLY A 219 9.73 -9.33 11.08
N THR A 220 9.45 -8.92 9.85
CA THR A 220 10.01 -7.72 9.26
C THR A 220 8.97 -7.04 8.40
N VAL A 221 8.80 -5.73 8.55
CA VAL A 221 8.17 -4.93 7.48
C VAL A 221 9.26 -4.68 6.43
N GLU A 222 9.11 -5.26 5.24
CA GLU A 222 10.04 -5.03 4.14
C GLU A 222 9.51 -3.94 3.21
N LEU A 223 10.40 -3.05 2.78
CA LEU A 223 10.19 -2.06 1.72
C LEU A 223 11.11 -2.40 0.55
N VAL A 224 10.53 -2.57 -0.63
CA VAL A 224 11.24 -2.78 -1.89
C VAL A 224 11.07 -1.53 -2.75
N GLU A 225 12.18 -0.94 -3.17
CA GLU A 225 12.22 0.20 -4.08
C GLU A 225 12.96 -0.22 -5.36
N ILE A 226 12.23 -0.28 -6.48
CA ILE A 226 12.70 -0.72 -7.78
C ILE A 226 13.04 0.52 -8.62
N PRO A 227 14.17 0.56 -9.35
CA PRO A 227 14.44 1.64 -10.29
C PRO A 227 13.37 1.69 -11.38
N THR A 228 12.76 2.86 -11.60
CA THR A 228 11.86 3.10 -12.74
C THR A 228 12.23 4.37 -13.49
N ALA A 229 11.98 4.38 -14.79
CA ALA A 229 12.15 5.54 -15.66
C ALA A 229 10.86 6.36 -15.82
N ASP A 230 9.70 5.75 -15.56
CA ASP A 230 8.38 6.34 -15.77
C ASP A 230 7.39 5.92 -14.68
N GLU A 231 6.29 6.66 -14.62
CA GLU A 231 5.17 6.52 -13.70
C GLU A 231 4.21 5.36 -14.03
N THR A 232 4.35 4.73 -15.20
CA THR A 232 3.40 3.71 -15.66
C THR A 232 3.57 2.38 -14.94
N ASN A 233 4.74 2.18 -14.32
CA ASN A 233 5.09 0.98 -13.59
C ASN A 233 5.17 1.27 -12.09
N ASP A 234 4.40 0.53 -11.30
CA ASP A 234 4.55 0.53 -9.85
C ASP A 234 5.95 0.01 -9.47
N ASN A 235 6.69 0.81 -8.71
CA ASN A 235 8.09 0.54 -8.36
C ASN A 235 8.34 0.45 -6.85
N ILE A 236 7.28 0.48 -6.04
CA ILE A 236 7.33 0.42 -4.58
C ILE A 236 6.50 -0.76 -4.10
N VAL A 237 7.06 -1.60 -3.24
CA VAL A 237 6.33 -2.70 -2.59
C VAL A 237 6.60 -2.65 -1.08
N ALA A 238 5.56 -2.80 -0.26
CA ALA A 238 5.70 -2.94 1.18
C ALA A 238 4.84 -4.10 1.69
N TYR A 239 5.38 -4.94 2.57
CA TYR A 239 4.65 -6.08 3.14
C TYR A 239 5.22 -6.51 4.49
N TRP A 240 4.44 -7.28 5.23
CA TRP A 240 4.93 -8.03 6.39
C TRP A 240 5.54 -9.35 5.94
N LYS A 241 6.76 -9.65 6.41
CA LYS A 241 7.44 -10.92 6.22
C LYS A 241 7.62 -11.61 7.59
N PRO A 242 6.86 -12.67 7.88
CA PRO A 242 7.06 -13.46 9.10
C PRO A 242 8.49 -14.00 9.18
N GLU A 243 9.06 -14.10 10.39
CA GLU A 243 10.39 -14.67 10.61
C GLU A 243 10.41 -16.18 10.32
N THR A 244 9.34 -16.88 10.70
CA THR A 244 9.15 -18.31 10.52
C THR A 244 7.91 -18.58 9.69
N LEU A 245 8.02 -19.48 8.71
CA LEU A 245 6.89 -19.96 7.92
C LEU A 245 6.44 -21.33 8.43
N ALA A 246 5.14 -21.60 8.34
CA ALA A 246 4.64 -22.94 8.62
C ALA A 246 5.11 -23.93 7.55
N GLU A 247 5.25 -25.20 7.92
CA GLU A 247 5.57 -26.27 6.96
C GLU A 247 4.48 -26.37 5.87
N PRO A 248 4.82 -26.81 4.65
CA PRO A 248 3.85 -27.03 3.58
C PRO A 248 2.63 -27.84 4.05
N GLY A 249 1.43 -27.40 3.64
CA GLY A 249 0.14 -27.97 4.03
C GLY A 249 -0.39 -27.49 5.38
N LYS A 250 0.38 -26.76 6.18
CA LYS A 250 -0.11 -26.13 7.42
C LYS A 250 -0.73 -24.76 7.16
N GLU A 251 -1.78 -24.46 7.93
CA GLU A 251 -2.48 -23.18 7.86
C GLU A 251 -1.64 -22.07 8.50
N MET A 252 -1.62 -20.92 7.84
CA MET A 252 -1.20 -19.64 8.41
C MET A 252 -2.36 -18.66 8.33
N ALA A 253 -2.73 -18.06 9.46
CA ALA A 253 -3.85 -17.14 9.55
C ALA A 253 -3.35 -15.70 9.77
N PHE A 254 -3.76 -14.80 8.89
CA PHE A 254 -3.45 -13.36 9.00
C PHE A 254 -4.73 -12.57 8.77
N ASP A 255 -5.26 -12.01 9.85
CA ASP A 255 -6.42 -11.13 9.82
C ASP A 255 -5.94 -9.69 10.00
N TYR A 256 -6.50 -8.75 9.23
CA TYR A 256 -6.12 -7.34 9.27
C TYR A 256 -7.23 -6.44 8.73
N ARG A 257 -7.11 -5.13 8.99
CA ARG A 257 -7.93 -4.09 8.37
C ARG A 257 -7.05 -3.20 7.49
N LEU A 258 -7.48 -3.01 6.24
CA LEU A 258 -6.94 -2.00 5.34
C LEU A 258 -7.78 -0.72 5.46
N HIS A 259 -7.09 0.40 5.68
CA HIS A 259 -7.69 1.74 5.68
C HIS A 259 -7.22 2.49 4.42
N TRP A 260 -8.17 2.92 3.59
CA TRP A 260 -7.93 3.73 2.40
C TRP A 260 -8.39 5.16 2.65
N THR A 261 -7.43 6.08 2.80
CA THR A 261 -7.71 7.39 3.43
C THR A 261 -6.89 8.52 2.81
N MET A 262 -7.43 9.75 2.89
CA MET A 262 -6.67 10.99 2.68
C MET A 262 -6.46 11.78 3.99
N GLN A 263 -6.77 11.16 5.12
CA GLN A 263 -6.65 11.71 6.46
C GLN A 263 -5.50 11.01 7.17
N GLU A 264 -4.26 11.27 6.75
CA GLU A 264 -3.08 10.63 7.34
C GLU A 264 -2.95 10.92 8.85
N ASN A 265 -3.52 12.04 9.30
CA ASN A 265 -3.62 12.40 10.71
C ASN A 265 -4.48 11.44 11.53
N SER A 266 -5.47 10.76 10.93
CA SER A 266 -6.28 9.77 11.65
C SER A 266 -5.55 8.44 11.86
N ILE A 267 -4.41 8.23 11.20
CA ILE A 267 -3.58 7.03 11.35
C ILE A 267 -2.64 7.16 12.56
N HIS A 268 -2.14 8.37 12.81
CA HIS A 268 -1.13 8.62 13.84
C HIS A 268 -1.77 9.06 15.16
N SER A 269 -1.06 8.89 16.27
CA SER A 269 -1.47 9.50 17.53
C SER A 269 -1.50 11.03 17.39
N PRO A 270 -2.55 11.72 17.88
CA PRO A 270 -2.61 13.19 17.89
C PRO A 270 -1.52 13.83 18.77
N ASP A 271 -0.93 13.06 19.69
CA ASP A 271 0.11 13.54 20.62
C ASP A 271 1.52 13.49 20.01
N LEU A 272 1.66 13.04 18.75
CA LEU A 272 2.94 12.89 18.06
C LEU A 272 3.04 13.84 16.87
N GLY A 273 4.17 14.56 16.79
CA GLY A 273 4.56 15.22 15.54
C GLY A 273 4.95 14.18 14.49
N TRP A 274 4.66 14.45 13.22
CA TRP A 274 5.14 13.63 12.11
C TRP A 274 5.81 14.48 11.03
N VAL A 275 6.64 13.84 10.22
CA VAL A 275 7.28 14.46 9.06
C VAL A 275 6.21 14.77 8.01
N LYS A 276 5.87 16.05 7.83
CA LYS A 276 4.95 16.50 6.77
C LYS A 276 5.58 16.37 5.38
N GLN A 277 6.87 16.70 5.26
CA GLN A 277 7.62 16.67 4.01
C GLN A 277 9.13 16.50 4.29
N THR A 278 9.87 15.96 3.33
CA THR A 278 11.34 15.90 3.36
C THR A 278 11.87 16.62 2.13
N GLN A 279 12.74 17.60 2.30
CA GLN A 279 13.29 18.39 1.19
C GLN A 279 14.80 18.23 1.11
N ARG A 280 15.33 18.00 -0.09
CA ARG A 280 16.77 17.87 -0.33
C ARG A 280 17.35 19.20 -0.79
N SER A 281 18.44 19.62 -0.16
CA SER A 281 19.23 20.81 -0.53
C SER A 281 20.73 20.49 -0.49
N ILE A 282 21.56 21.34 -1.10
CA ILE A 282 23.03 21.23 -1.12
C ILE A 282 23.64 21.53 0.27
N GLY A 283 22.84 22.03 1.22
CA GLY A 283 23.31 22.61 2.48
C GLY A 283 23.47 24.13 2.32
N ASP A 284 23.48 24.85 3.43
CA ASP A 284 23.82 26.27 3.43
C ASP A 284 24.52 26.70 4.71
N VAL A 285 25.56 27.52 4.56
CA VAL A 285 26.20 28.23 5.68
C VAL A 285 25.67 29.66 5.68
N ARG A 286 24.96 30.05 6.75
CA ARG A 286 24.52 31.43 6.95
C ARG A 286 25.71 32.27 7.37
N GLN A 287 26.15 33.16 6.49
CA GLN A 287 27.21 34.11 6.81
C GLN A 287 26.69 35.24 7.71
N SER A 288 27.61 35.92 8.40
CA SER A 288 27.31 37.08 9.26
C SER A 288 26.71 38.27 8.49
N ASN A 289 26.96 38.35 7.17
CA ASN A 289 26.36 39.34 6.26
C ASN A 289 24.96 38.94 5.75
N LEU A 290 24.34 37.90 6.33
CA LEU A 290 23.04 37.34 5.95
C LEU A 290 22.99 36.65 4.58
N ILE A 291 24.10 36.54 3.86
CA ILE A 291 24.20 35.77 2.60
C ILE A 291 24.33 34.28 2.94
N ARG A 292 23.61 33.44 2.20
CA ARG A 292 23.74 31.97 2.27
C ARG A 292 24.68 31.52 1.17
N GLN A 293 25.72 30.78 1.52
CA GLN A 293 26.56 30.07 0.54
C GLN A 293 26.27 28.57 0.62
N PRO A 294 26.21 27.86 -0.53
CA PRO A 294 26.14 26.41 -0.57
C PRO A 294 27.33 25.74 0.12
#